data_AF-A0A813D0C1-F1
#
_entry.id   AF-A0A813D0C1-F1
#
_cell.length_a   1.000
_cell.length_b   1.000
_cell.length_c   1.000
_cell.angle_alpha   90.00
_cell.angle_beta   90.00
_cell.angle_gamma   90.00
#
_symmetry.space_group_name_H-M   'P 1'
#
loop_
_entity.id
_entity.type
_entity.pdbx_description
1 polymer ?
#
loop_
_entity_poly.entity_id
_entity_poly.type
_entity_poly.pdbx_seq_one_letter_code
_entity_poly.pdbx_strand_id
1 'polypeptide(L)'
;EDCSVSMRQLRLQSKKDGQLGFDADGCFESNSYWLELSGTPTMEGTSKSIAATAAECQRHCSLAPGCGHFSFWHDGGCLLTSDSASSRQHGGVVSGPATCGAHGAAVAKPVFKEGEKNVSARAGLEPPEKATTYNGVAWETMKIPGKKEMHIFAIGDWGGLDGQLFGRANSMIQYRGGQTPGPHTMARFRGGGCTTPNMVDCFNGMYCAPACHYTPEVDRQAQQLVAQQFLKRARTSDPDYILNVGDNFYWGGVNTQCGHPMSSIDKVTVSQFNHIFEGIYYGPGMDGKPWFSVLGNHDWGGFQFNKAWDQQIAYTWASDRWRMPAPYWMQRVEYTDLGFSAEFFMLDSNAMDVKPMNADPEHNICGAMHNPAGATCGATGGPGDVRTCFKWMWDLWREEQAWLEQKLADSTADWQVAVTHFNCGHQAQWYKKLHQQLGLDLLVTGHTHLQAMFHNDRQLGGLTCFITGGGGGITSEGDPDQHKSSQYGFYDLIIRKETLSIESINHRGETLLTVHLNSTSIPTTTTTTTTTTSATTTTTADTTDTGAI
;
A
#
# COMPACT_ATOMS: atom_id res chain seq x y z
N GLU A 1 -29.41 76.12 -9.93
CA GLU A 1 -30.07 75.15 -10.82
C GLU A 1 -29.02 74.27 -11.47
N ASP A 2 -29.49 73.08 -11.83
CA ASP A 2 -28.81 71.87 -12.22
C ASP A 2 -28.05 71.96 -13.56
N CYS A 3 -27.20 70.94 -13.79
CA CYS A 3 -26.84 70.34 -15.09
C CYS A 3 -26.00 71.19 -16.08
N SER A 4 -24.93 70.70 -16.72
CA SER A 4 -24.83 69.41 -17.39
C SER A 4 -23.49 69.28 -18.17
N VAL A 5 -22.95 68.04 -18.22
CA VAL A 5 -22.37 67.35 -19.39
C VAL A 5 -21.02 67.89 -19.95
N SER A 6 -19.97 67.10 -20.23
CA SER A 6 -19.72 65.64 -20.15
C SER A 6 -18.23 65.42 -20.41
N MET A 7 -17.51 64.73 -19.51
CA MET A 7 -16.14 64.25 -19.71
C MET A 7 -16.11 63.07 -20.69
N ARG A 8 -16.20 63.39 -21.97
CA ARG A 8 -16.18 62.46 -23.11
C ARG A 8 -14.76 62.06 -23.54
N GLN A 9 -13.83 61.86 -22.60
CA GLN A 9 -12.45 61.49 -22.96
C GLN A 9 -11.77 60.40 -22.14
N LEU A 10 -12.48 59.72 -21.22
CA LEU A 10 -11.94 58.54 -20.52
C LEU A 10 -12.99 57.43 -20.31
N ARG A 11 -13.78 57.11 -21.34
CA ARG A 11 -14.61 55.90 -21.33
C ARG A 11 -14.65 55.24 -22.71
N LEU A 12 -14.29 53.95 -22.68
CA LEU A 12 -14.58 52.87 -23.63
C LEU A 12 -13.51 52.52 -24.66
N GLN A 13 -12.56 51.68 -24.22
CA GLN A 13 -12.07 50.45 -24.85
C GLN A 13 -11.02 49.88 -23.87
N SER A 14 -11.09 48.70 -23.26
CA SER A 14 -11.88 47.49 -23.49
C SER A 14 -12.10 46.76 -22.16
N LYS A 15 -13.32 46.24 -21.97
CA LYS A 15 -13.51 44.97 -21.27
C LYS A 15 -12.60 43.92 -21.93
N LYS A 16 -11.70 43.32 -21.17
CA LYS A 16 -11.28 41.92 -21.29
C LYS A 16 -10.56 41.52 -20.00
N ASP A 17 -10.97 40.36 -19.51
CA ASP A 17 -10.36 39.53 -18.47
C ASP A 17 -10.53 39.99 -17.01
N GLY A 18 -11.39 39.28 -16.28
CA GLY A 18 -11.46 39.30 -14.83
C GLY A 18 -10.25 38.56 -14.27
N GLN A 19 -9.34 39.30 -13.65
CA GLN A 19 -8.20 38.75 -12.94
C GLN A 19 -8.44 38.90 -11.43
N LEU A 20 -8.46 37.75 -10.74
CA LEU A 20 -8.33 37.65 -9.28
C LEU A 20 -7.03 38.35 -8.88
N GLY A 21 -7.10 39.32 -7.98
CA GLY A 21 -5.93 40.02 -7.46
C GLY A 21 -5.26 39.17 -6.38
N PHE A 22 -4.09 38.63 -6.67
CA PHE A 22 -3.22 37.97 -5.71
C PHE A 22 -2.18 38.96 -5.15
N ASP A 23 -1.63 38.68 -3.97
CA ASP A 23 -0.48 39.43 -3.45
C ASP A 23 0.81 39.14 -4.25
N ALA A 24 1.91 39.85 -3.94
CA ALA A 24 3.17 39.78 -4.68
C ALA A 24 3.84 38.39 -4.70
N ASP A 25 3.42 37.46 -3.82
CA ASP A 25 3.91 36.08 -3.71
C ASP A 25 2.85 35.05 -4.16
N GLY A 26 1.66 35.49 -4.60
CA GLY A 26 0.61 34.61 -5.11
C GLY A 26 -0.11 33.79 -4.03
N CYS A 27 0.16 34.02 -2.75
CA CYS A 27 -0.33 33.15 -1.67
C CYS A 27 -1.77 33.46 -1.23
N PHE A 28 -2.13 34.74 -1.19
CA PHE A 28 -3.44 35.18 -0.75
C PHE A 28 -4.33 35.63 -1.90
N GLU A 29 -5.60 35.25 -1.80
CA GLU A 29 -6.66 35.68 -2.67
C GLU A 29 -7.37 36.90 -2.08
N SER A 30 -7.52 37.95 -2.88
CA SER A 30 -8.33 39.11 -2.50
C SER A 30 -9.78 38.95 -2.97
N ASN A 31 -10.70 39.44 -2.15
CA ASN A 31 -12.15 39.48 -2.41
C ASN A 31 -12.80 38.09 -2.52
N SER A 32 -12.29 37.11 -1.80
CA SER A 32 -12.88 35.78 -1.70
C SER A 32 -12.88 35.26 -0.26
N TYR A 33 -13.82 34.38 0.03
CA TYR A 33 -13.88 33.57 1.26
C TYR A 33 -14.26 32.13 0.90
N TRP A 34 -13.98 31.21 1.81
CA TRP A 34 -14.24 29.78 1.64
C TRP A 34 -15.44 29.35 2.49
N LEU A 35 -16.25 28.46 1.93
CA LEU A 35 -17.43 27.89 2.57
C LEU A 35 -17.41 26.38 2.40
N GLU A 36 -17.68 25.63 3.46
CA GLU A 36 -17.84 24.18 3.38
C GLU A 36 -18.90 23.81 2.34
N LEU A 37 -18.80 22.63 1.74
CA LEU A 37 -19.79 22.14 0.77
C LEU A 37 -21.19 22.01 1.38
N SER A 38 -21.27 21.80 2.70
CA SER A 38 -22.50 21.82 3.50
C SER A 38 -23.15 23.21 3.60
N GLY A 39 -22.44 24.26 3.20
CA GLY A 39 -22.84 25.66 3.36
C GLY A 39 -22.44 26.26 4.70
N THR A 40 -21.71 25.54 5.57
CA THR A 40 -21.24 26.09 6.85
C THR A 40 -20.01 26.99 6.69
N PRO A 41 -19.90 28.06 7.50
CA PRO A 41 -18.82 29.05 7.37
C PRO A 41 -17.48 28.60 7.98
N THR A 42 -17.46 27.50 8.73
CA THR A 42 -16.24 26.91 9.31
C THR A 42 -16.28 25.39 9.20
N MET A 43 -15.11 24.76 9.22
CA MET A 43 -14.96 23.31 9.33
C MET A 43 -15.37 22.82 10.72
N GLU A 44 -15.80 21.57 10.79
CA GLU A 44 -16.17 20.91 12.04
C GLU A 44 -15.04 20.98 13.08
N GLY A 45 -15.40 21.23 14.34
CA GLY A 45 -14.41 21.41 15.42
C GLY A 45 -13.76 22.80 15.47
N THR A 46 -14.06 23.70 14.53
CA THR A 46 -13.61 25.10 14.58
C THR A 46 -14.76 26.09 14.69
N SER A 47 -14.47 27.28 15.20
CA SER A 47 -15.41 28.40 15.29
C SER A 47 -14.74 29.69 14.82
N LYS A 48 -15.55 30.74 14.58
CA LYS A 48 -15.03 32.06 14.20
C LYS A 48 -14.09 32.57 15.30
N SER A 49 -12.83 32.79 14.95
CA SER A 49 -11.83 33.40 15.82
C SER A 49 -11.50 34.82 15.39
N ILE A 50 -10.64 35.50 16.16
CA ILE A 50 -10.07 36.80 15.81
C ILE A 50 -8.58 36.63 15.53
N ALA A 51 -8.09 37.30 14.49
CA ALA A 51 -6.67 37.42 14.17
C ALA A 51 -6.34 38.89 13.87
N ALA A 52 -5.10 39.32 14.11
CA ALA A 52 -4.67 40.68 13.80
C ALA A 52 -4.39 40.88 12.31
N THR A 53 -4.04 39.81 11.60
CA THR A 53 -3.70 39.84 10.16
C THR A 53 -4.15 38.57 9.43
N ALA A 54 -4.25 38.64 8.10
CA ALA A 54 -4.50 37.47 7.25
C ALA A 54 -3.44 36.37 7.44
N ALA A 55 -2.16 36.74 7.58
CA ALA A 55 -1.06 35.79 7.84
C ALA A 55 -1.21 35.07 9.18
N GLU A 56 -1.73 35.74 10.21
CA GLU A 56 -2.03 35.10 11.49
C GLU A 56 -3.23 34.16 11.38
N CYS A 57 -4.26 34.53 10.61
CA CYS A 57 -5.39 33.64 10.33
C CYS A 57 -4.95 32.39 9.53
N GLN A 58 -4.04 32.54 8.57
CA GLN A 58 -3.40 31.42 7.89
C GLN A 58 -2.64 30.51 8.87
N ARG A 59 -1.89 31.08 9.81
CA ARG A 59 -1.19 30.30 10.85
C ARG A 59 -2.16 29.51 11.72
N HIS A 60 -3.36 30.04 11.99
CA HIS A 60 -4.39 29.26 12.68
C HIS A 60 -4.82 28.06 11.84
N CYS A 61 -4.97 28.24 10.53
CA CYS A 61 -5.26 27.15 9.60
C CYS A 61 -4.13 26.10 9.55
N SER A 62 -2.86 26.52 9.43
CA SER A 62 -1.73 25.58 9.37
C SER A 62 -1.58 24.70 10.61
N LEU A 63 -2.09 25.16 11.75
CA LEU A 63 -2.06 24.44 13.03
C LEU A 63 -3.34 23.65 13.30
N ALA A 64 -4.42 23.90 12.54
CA ALA A 64 -5.70 23.25 12.72
C ALA A 64 -5.79 21.97 11.88
N PRO A 65 -5.90 20.78 12.49
CA PRO A 65 -6.03 19.52 11.76
C PRO A 65 -7.21 19.56 10.78
N GLY A 66 -6.94 19.26 9.51
CA GLY A 66 -7.97 19.24 8.46
C GLY A 66 -8.31 20.60 7.84
N CYS A 67 -7.67 21.70 8.26
CA CYS A 67 -7.87 23.00 7.63
C CYS A 67 -7.14 23.09 6.29
N GLY A 68 -7.89 23.38 5.24
CA GLY A 68 -7.36 23.62 3.91
C GLY A 68 -7.25 25.09 3.57
N HIS A 69 -8.20 25.90 4.03
CA HIS A 69 -8.31 27.31 3.69
C HIS A 69 -8.68 28.18 4.88
N PHE A 70 -8.17 29.41 4.91
CA PHE A 70 -8.57 30.44 5.85
C PHE A 70 -9.33 31.56 5.13
N SER A 71 -10.20 32.27 5.85
CA SER A 71 -10.85 33.50 5.38
C SER A 71 -10.77 34.58 6.44
N PHE A 72 -10.22 35.75 6.09
CA PHE A 72 -9.92 36.86 6.98
C PHE A 72 -10.61 38.15 6.54
N TRP A 73 -11.35 38.78 7.45
CA TRP A 73 -12.02 40.06 7.25
C TRP A 73 -11.24 41.20 7.92
N HIS A 74 -11.34 42.42 7.38
CA HIS A 74 -10.68 43.61 7.95
C HIS A 74 -11.16 43.99 9.36
N ASP A 75 -12.27 43.43 9.83
CA ASP A 75 -12.75 43.57 11.22
C ASP A 75 -12.00 42.64 12.21
N GLY A 76 -11.04 41.86 11.71
CA GLY A 76 -10.26 40.87 12.48
C GLY A 76 -10.87 39.47 12.47
N GLY A 77 -12.04 39.27 11.86
CA GLY A 77 -12.69 37.95 11.78
C GLY A 77 -11.86 36.94 11.00
N CYS A 78 -11.65 35.76 11.58
CA CYS A 78 -10.91 34.64 10.98
C CYS A 78 -11.75 33.36 11.01
N LEU A 79 -11.95 32.75 9.85
CA LEU A 79 -12.67 31.49 9.67
C LEU A 79 -11.74 30.45 9.04
N LEU A 80 -11.88 29.20 9.49
CA LEU A 80 -11.10 28.06 9.03
C LEU A 80 -12.04 27.06 8.35
N THR A 81 -11.68 26.60 7.16
CA THR A 81 -12.46 25.66 6.36
C THR A 81 -11.57 24.55 5.82
N SER A 82 -12.16 23.38 5.58
CA SER A 82 -11.49 22.17 5.12
C SER A 82 -10.96 22.30 3.69
N ASP A 83 -10.08 21.38 3.29
CA ASP A 83 -9.60 21.26 1.89
C ASP A 83 -10.73 21.04 0.87
N SER A 84 -11.92 20.61 1.32
CA SER A 84 -13.06 20.35 0.45
C SER A 84 -13.94 21.58 0.21
N ALA A 85 -13.65 22.69 0.92
CA ALA A 85 -14.44 23.91 0.84
C ALA A 85 -14.39 24.53 -0.56
N SER A 86 -15.35 25.42 -0.84
CA SER A 86 -15.46 26.10 -2.12
C SER A 86 -15.40 27.61 -1.95
N SER A 87 -14.58 28.26 -2.78
CA SER A 87 -14.42 29.71 -2.78
C SER A 87 -15.69 30.43 -3.25
N ARG A 88 -15.95 31.61 -2.67
CA ARG A 88 -17.05 32.52 -2.97
C ARG A 88 -16.52 33.95 -3.00
N GLN A 89 -16.98 34.72 -3.99
CA GLN A 89 -16.58 36.12 -4.14
C GLN A 89 -17.25 36.99 -3.08
N HIS A 90 -16.47 37.80 -2.37
CA HIS A 90 -16.94 38.77 -1.39
C HIS A 90 -15.90 39.88 -1.20
N GLY A 91 -16.31 41.13 -1.41
CA GLY A 91 -15.41 42.28 -1.28
C GLY A 91 -14.82 42.44 0.12
N GLY A 92 -13.54 42.80 0.21
CA GLY A 92 -12.88 43.12 1.49
C GLY A 92 -12.53 41.92 2.38
N VAL A 93 -12.42 40.73 1.78
CA VAL A 93 -11.94 39.51 2.44
C VAL A 93 -10.61 39.10 1.82
N VAL A 94 -9.67 38.67 2.66
CA VAL A 94 -8.41 38.04 2.25
C VAL A 94 -8.49 36.58 2.64
N SER A 95 -8.29 35.67 1.70
CA SER A 95 -8.32 34.23 1.96
C SER A 95 -7.12 33.53 1.34
N GLY A 96 -6.95 32.24 1.62
CA GLY A 96 -5.84 31.48 1.06
C GLY A 96 -5.68 30.10 1.68
N PRO A 97 -4.68 29.32 1.23
CA PRO A 97 -4.42 27.97 1.73
C PRO A 97 -3.82 28.01 3.15
N ALA A 98 -3.80 26.86 3.82
CA ALA A 98 -3.23 26.71 5.16
C ALA A 98 -1.74 27.11 5.25
N THR A 99 -0.95 26.97 4.18
CA THR A 99 0.47 27.39 4.16
C THR A 99 0.87 27.98 2.81
N CYS A 100 1.75 29.01 2.84
CA CYS A 100 2.38 29.56 1.63
C CYS A 100 3.64 28.77 1.30
N GLY A 101 3.67 28.12 0.14
CA GLY A 101 4.84 27.41 -0.36
C GLY A 101 4.49 26.74 -1.68
N ALA A 102 5.26 27.08 -2.71
CA ALA A 102 5.23 26.62 -4.11
C ALA A 102 4.06 25.71 -4.48
N HIS A 103 3.26 26.15 -5.46
CA HIS A 103 2.35 25.31 -6.24
C HIS A 103 2.77 23.82 -6.32
N GLY A 104 2.37 23.02 -5.33
CA GLY A 104 1.47 21.96 -5.66
C GLY A 104 0.18 22.67 -5.99
N ALA A 105 -0.02 23.03 -7.26
CA ALA A 105 -1.39 23.02 -7.78
C ALA A 105 -2.05 21.80 -7.14
N ALA A 106 -3.23 21.93 -6.52
CA ALA A 106 -3.99 20.75 -6.10
C ALA A 106 -3.83 19.76 -7.24
N VAL A 107 -3.06 18.68 -7.02
CA VAL A 107 -2.67 17.82 -8.14
C VAL A 107 -4.01 17.28 -8.56
N ALA A 108 -4.49 17.72 -9.71
CA ALA A 108 -5.86 17.48 -10.09
C ALA A 108 -6.02 15.96 -10.01
N LYS A 109 -6.99 15.50 -9.19
CA LYS A 109 -7.27 14.07 -9.10
C LYS A 109 -7.35 13.54 -10.54
N PRO A 110 -6.67 12.44 -10.86
CA PRO A 110 -6.70 11.95 -12.23
C PRO A 110 -8.16 11.76 -12.62
N VAL A 111 -8.59 12.40 -13.71
CA VAL A 111 -9.96 12.24 -14.20
C VAL A 111 -9.99 10.95 -14.99
N PHE A 112 -10.52 9.91 -14.37
CA PHE A 112 -10.68 8.62 -15.04
C PHE A 112 -11.91 8.65 -15.94
N LYS A 113 -11.74 8.29 -17.21
CA LYS A 113 -12.89 7.95 -18.06
C LYS A 113 -13.33 6.54 -17.71
N GLU A 114 -14.58 6.37 -17.28
CA GLU A 114 -15.18 5.04 -17.19
C GLU A 114 -15.19 4.42 -18.59
N GLY A 115 -14.54 3.25 -18.74
CA GLY A 115 -14.37 2.59 -20.03
C GLY A 115 -13.40 1.42 -19.97
N GLU A 116 -13.28 0.70 -21.08
CA GLU A 116 -12.35 -0.42 -21.21
C GLU A 116 -10.90 0.06 -21.08
N LYS A 117 -10.12 -0.64 -20.24
CA LYS A 117 -8.67 -0.47 -20.14
C LYS A 117 -8.01 -1.36 -21.19
N ASN A 118 -7.18 -0.76 -22.04
CA ASN A 118 -6.39 -1.52 -23.01
C ASN A 118 -5.34 -2.37 -22.28
N VAL A 119 -5.24 -3.62 -22.70
CA VAL A 119 -4.26 -4.59 -22.23
C VAL A 119 -3.23 -4.79 -23.33
N SER A 120 -1.94 -4.73 -23.01
CA SER A 120 -0.85 -4.88 -23.98
C SER A 120 0.35 -5.58 -23.37
N ALA A 121 1.20 -6.19 -24.20
CA ALA A 121 2.45 -6.79 -23.77
C ALA A 121 3.31 -5.83 -22.93
N ARG A 122 3.96 -6.36 -21.88
CA ARG A 122 4.83 -5.62 -20.95
C ARG A 122 5.99 -6.48 -20.51
N ALA A 123 7.16 -5.89 -20.33
CA ALA A 123 8.38 -6.60 -19.93
C ALA A 123 8.70 -7.82 -20.83
N GLY A 124 8.36 -7.74 -22.12
CA GLY A 124 8.52 -8.85 -23.07
C GLY A 124 7.52 -10.00 -22.91
N LEU A 125 6.50 -9.85 -22.06
CA LEU A 125 5.47 -10.86 -21.79
C LEU A 125 4.12 -10.40 -22.32
N GLU A 126 3.49 -11.25 -23.14
CA GLU A 126 2.11 -11.08 -23.56
C GLU A 126 1.16 -11.26 -22.37
N PRO A 127 -0.06 -10.67 -22.43
CA PRO A 127 -1.11 -10.97 -21.47
C PRO A 127 -1.29 -12.49 -21.36
N PRO A 128 -1.32 -13.05 -20.14
CA PRO A 128 -1.24 -14.50 -19.96
C PRO A 128 -2.54 -15.16 -20.41
N GLU A 129 -2.52 -16.46 -20.71
CA GLU A 129 -3.77 -17.20 -20.93
C GLU A 129 -4.51 -17.44 -19.59
N LYS A 130 -3.75 -17.72 -18.53
CA LYS A 130 -4.25 -18.00 -17.17
C LYS A 130 -3.45 -17.19 -16.16
N ALA A 131 -4.06 -16.88 -15.02
CA ALA A 131 -3.40 -16.13 -13.96
C ALA A 131 -2.13 -16.84 -13.41
N THR A 132 -2.05 -18.17 -13.57
CA THR A 132 -0.91 -18.99 -13.15
C THR A 132 0.13 -19.25 -14.25
N THR A 133 -0.07 -18.73 -15.48
CA THR A 133 0.84 -18.98 -16.62
C THR A 133 2.27 -18.57 -16.32
N TYR A 134 2.46 -17.49 -15.56
CA TYR A 134 3.78 -16.95 -15.22
C TYR A 134 4.19 -17.20 -13.75
N ASN A 135 3.64 -18.24 -13.11
CA ASN A 135 4.07 -18.65 -11.78
C ASN A 135 5.61 -18.78 -11.69
N GLY A 136 6.21 -18.05 -10.75
CA GLY A 136 7.65 -18.04 -10.52
C GLY A 136 8.49 -17.28 -11.54
N VAL A 137 7.85 -16.47 -12.41
CA VAL A 137 8.55 -15.67 -13.42
C VAL A 137 9.48 -14.64 -12.78
N ALA A 138 10.65 -14.44 -13.38
CA ALA A 138 11.46 -13.26 -13.13
C ALA A 138 10.97 -12.13 -14.04
N TRP A 139 10.41 -11.08 -13.45
CA TRP A 139 10.06 -9.87 -14.20
C TRP A 139 11.33 -9.19 -14.71
N GLU A 140 11.19 -8.37 -15.76
CA GLU A 140 12.34 -7.68 -16.36
C GLU A 140 13.17 -6.94 -15.31
N THR A 141 14.48 -7.17 -15.32
CA THR A 141 15.41 -6.58 -14.36
C THR A 141 15.33 -5.06 -14.42
N MET A 142 15.00 -4.44 -13.29
CA MET A 142 14.92 -3.00 -13.17
C MET A 142 16.31 -2.43 -12.92
N LYS A 143 16.75 -1.47 -13.75
CA LYS A 143 18.04 -0.79 -13.60
C LYS A 143 17.81 0.64 -13.13
N ILE A 144 18.34 0.97 -11.97
CA ILE A 144 18.25 2.31 -11.37
C ILE A 144 19.64 2.95 -11.45
N PRO A 145 19.82 4.00 -12.27
CA PRO A 145 21.06 4.78 -12.28
C PRO A 145 21.06 5.84 -11.18
N GLY A 146 22.22 6.48 -10.99
CA GLY A 146 22.42 7.57 -10.07
C GLY A 146 22.98 7.15 -8.71
N LYS A 147 23.48 8.16 -7.99
CA LYS A 147 24.08 8.01 -6.66
C LYS A 147 23.22 8.62 -5.55
N LYS A 148 21.92 8.86 -5.83
CA LYS A 148 20.99 9.33 -4.81
C LYS A 148 20.81 8.26 -3.73
N GLU A 149 20.31 8.68 -2.59
CA GLU A 149 19.80 7.74 -1.60
C GLU A 149 18.63 6.96 -2.21
N MET A 150 18.64 5.64 -2.06
CA MET A 150 17.67 4.74 -2.68
C MET A 150 16.59 4.40 -1.67
N HIS A 151 15.35 4.67 -2.05
CA HIS A 151 14.19 4.57 -1.16
C HIS A 151 13.19 3.54 -1.68
N ILE A 152 12.65 2.74 -0.76
CA ILE A 152 11.59 1.76 -1.05
C ILE A 152 10.48 1.99 -0.04
N PHE A 153 9.26 2.25 -0.49
CA PHE A 153 8.13 2.28 0.43
C PHE A 153 7.52 0.89 0.57
N ALA A 154 7.00 0.55 1.74
CA ALA A 154 6.25 -0.69 1.96
C ALA A 154 4.89 -0.40 2.61
N ILE A 155 3.83 -1.03 2.09
CA ILE A 155 2.44 -0.87 2.54
C ILE A 155 1.64 -2.15 2.27
N GLY A 156 0.62 -2.41 3.08
CA GLY A 156 -0.31 -3.53 2.96
C GLY A 156 -1.64 -3.19 3.61
N ASP A 157 -2.64 -4.05 3.42
CA ASP A 157 -3.92 -3.96 4.13
C ASP A 157 -4.59 -2.60 3.89
N TRP A 158 -4.61 -2.18 2.62
CA TRP A 158 -5.20 -0.94 2.15
C TRP A 158 -6.40 -1.22 1.24
N GLY A 159 -7.05 -0.17 0.78
CA GLY A 159 -8.09 -0.29 -0.22
C GLY A 159 -9.47 -0.67 0.29
N GLY A 160 -9.88 -0.05 1.38
CA GLY A 160 -11.29 -0.03 1.80
C GLY A 160 -12.12 0.72 0.77
N LEU A 161 -13.28 0.18 0.37
CA LEU A 161 -14.20 0.89 -0.53
C LEU A 161 -14.50 2.28 0.05
N ASP A 162 -14.47 3.35 -0.76
CA ASP A 162 -14.53 4.74 -0.27
C ASP A 162 -15.89 5.44 -0.43
N GLY A 163 -16.92 4.68 -0.80
CA GLY A 163 -18.30 5.13 -0.92
C GLY A 163 -18.67 5.72 -2.26
N GLN A 164 -17.68 6.01 -3.12
CA GLN A 164 -17.92 6.70 -4.39
C GLN A 164 -18.70 5.86 -5.39
N LEU A 165 -18.51 4.53 -5.40
CA LEU A 165 -19.34 3.59 -6.18
C LEU A 165 -20.83 3.63 -5.80
N PHE A 166 -21.18 4.24 -4.67
CA PHE A 166 -22.54 4.35 -4.15
C PHE A 166 -22.94 5.80 -3.81
N GLY A 167 -22.22 6.79 -4.32
CA GLY A 167 -22.52 8.21 -4.14
C GLY A 167 -22.27 8.78 -2.73
N ARG A 168 -21.35 8.19 -1.96
CA ARG A 168 -20.96 8.63 -0.60
C ARG A 168 -19.45 8.87 -0.53
N ALA A 169 -18.95 10.04 -0.92
CA ALA A 169 -17.50 10.26 -0.92
C ALA A 169 -16.87 10.23 0.49
N ASN A 170 -15.62 9.75 0.59
CA ASN A 170 -14.71 9.90 1.73
C ASN A 170 -15.05 9.10 3.01
N SER A 171 -15.53 7.86 2.88
CA SER A 171 -15.67 6.98 4.03
C SER A 171 -15.44 5.52 3.65
N MET A 172 -14.69 4.76 4.47
CA MET A 172 -14.67 3.29 4.35
C MET A 172 -16.11 2.77 4.31
N ILE A 173 -16.50 2.03 3.28
CA ILE A 173 -17.85 1.48 3.18
C ILE A 173 -17.88 0.13 3.85
N GLN A 174 -18.91 -0.07 4.68
CA GLN A 174 -19.50 -1.37 4.89
C GLN A 174 -20.72 -1.50 3.98
N TYR A 175 -20.86 -2.59 3.22
CA TYR A 175 -22.12 -2.84 2.50
C TYR A 175 -23.29 -2.79 3.49
N ARG A 176 -24.43 -2.25 3.03
CA ARG A 176 -25.64 -2.01 3.84
C ARG A 176 -25.95 -3.25 4.69
N GLY A 177 -25.68 -3.14 5.98
CA GLY A 177 -26.01 -4.19 6.93
C GLY A 177 -25.08 -4.24 8.11
N GLY A 178 -23.76 -4.42 7.93
CA GLY A 178 -22.95 -5.00 9.02
C GLY A 178 -23.55 -6.31 9.60
N GLN A 179 -24.54 -6.87 8.89
CA GLN A 179 -25.41 -7.99 9.22
C GLN A 179 -25.36 -9.05 8.11
N THR A 180 -24.56 -8.83 7.06
CA THR A 180 -24.22 -9.86 6.08
C THR A 180 -23.06 -10.69 6.59
N PRO A 181 -23.23 -12.02 6.60
CA PRO A 181 -22.20 -13.05 6.60
C PRO A 181 -20.82 -12.62 6.07
N GLY A 182 -19.68 -12.92 6.70
CA GLY A 182 -18.37 -12.86 6.05
C GLY A 182 -17.41 -11.72 6.47
N PRO A 183 -16.27 -11.54 5.77
CA PRO A 183 -15.28 -10.53 6.06
C PRO A 183 -15.83 -9.11 6.00
N HIS A 184 -15.14 -8.23 6.69
CA HIS A 184 -15.58 -6.86 6.88
C HIS A 184 -14.37 -5.94 6.75
N THR A 185 -14.61 -4.63 6.60
CA THR A 185 -13.60 -3.59 6.80
C THR A 185 -13.33 -3.33 8.30
N MET A 186 -13.67 -4.30 9.15
CA MET A 186 -13.53 -4.24 10.61
C MET A 186 -12.69 -5.43 11.06
N ALA A 187 -11.67 -5.17 11.88
CA ALA A 187 -10.83 -6.23 12.45
C ALA A 187 -11.68 -7.24 13.24
N ARG A 188 -11.19 -8.48 13.32
CA ARG A 188 -11.82 -9.55 14.11
C ARG A 188 -11.95 -9.17 15.58
N PHE A 189 -10.92 -8.51 16.09
CA PHE A 189 -10.85 -8.01 17.46
C PHE A 189 -10.05 -6.71 17.50
N ARG A 190 -10.36 -5.87 18.49
CA ARG A 190 -9.52 -4.75 18.89
C ARG A 190 -9.27 -4.80 20.39
N GLY A 191 -8.00 -4.91 20.76
CA GLY A 191 -7.58 -5.12 22.15
C GLY A 191 -8.27 -6.33 22.81
N GLY A 192 -8.53 -6.24 24.11
CA GLY A 192 -9.07 -7.34 24.91
C GLY A 192 -10.60 -7.43 25.00
N GLY A 193 -11.37 -6.69 24.20
CA GLY A 193 -12.82 -6.62 24.43
C GLY A 193 -13.73 -6.09 23.32
N CYS A 194 -13.20 -5.64 22.19
CA CYS A 194 -14.04 -5.19 21.08
C CYS A 194 -14.04 -6.22 19.95
N THR A 195 -15.23 -6.70 19.59
CA THR A 195 -15.43 -7.67 18.50
C THR A 195 -15.86 -6.97 17.22
N THR A 196 -15.83 -7.68 16.08
CA THR A 196 -16.33 -7.16 14.80
C THR A 196 -17.75 -6.59 14.88
N PRO A 197 -18.76 -7.25 15.48
CA PRO A 197 -20.08 -6.64 15.67
C PRO A 197 -20.04 -5.31 16.46
N ASN A 198 -19.19 -5.21 17.49
CA ASN A 198 -19.07 -3.97 18.26
C ASN A 198 -18.45 -2.84 17.41
N MET A 199 -17.44 -3.14 16.61
CA MET A 199 -16.86 -2.17 15.67
C MET A 199 -17.86 -1.75 14.59
N VAL A 200 -18.69 -2.67 14.11
CA VAL A 200 -19.80 -2.38 13.19
C VAL A 200 -20.80 -1.42 13.85
N ASP A 201 -21.19 -1.65 15.10
CA ASP A 201 -22.08 -0.74 15.84
C ASP A 201 -21.45 0.66 15.97
N CYS A 202 -20.17 0.75 16.35
CA CYS A 202 -19.42 2.01 16.38
C CYS A 202 -19.44 2.73 15.02
N PHE A 203 -19.14 2.00 13.95
CA PHE A 203 -19.10 2.53 12.59
C PHE A 203 -20.48 3.05 12.13
N ASN A 204 -21.56 2.38 12.53
CA ASN A 204 -22.93 2.79 12.19
C ASN A 204 -23.47 3.92 13.07
N GLY A 205 -22.69 4.44 14.01
CA GLY A 205 -23.13 5.46 14.96
C GLY A 205 -24.15 4.95 15.97
N MET A 206 -24.17 3.63 16.20
CA MET A 206 -24.93 2.98 17.25
C MET A 206 -24.12 3.04 18.57
N TYR A 207 -24.46 2.20 19.55
CA TYR A 207 -23.70 2.13 20.78
C TYR A 207 -22.27 1.66 20.50
N CYS A 208 -21.29 2.52 20.78
CA CYS A 208 -19.89 2.15 20.70
C CYS A 208 -19.33 1.82 22.08
N ALA A 209 -18.93 0.58 22.30
CA ALA A 209 -18.35 0.16 23.57
C ALA A 209 -17.01 0.88 23.80
N PRO A 210 -16.73 1.41 25.01
CA PRO A 210 -15.46 2.10 25.29
C PRO A 210 -14.22 1.26 24.97
N ALA A 211 -14.30 -0.07 25.16
CA ALA A 211 -13.24 -1.02 24.83
C ALA A 211 -12.89 -1.09 23.33
N CYS A 212 -13.72 -0.51 22.46
CA CYS A 212 -13.45 -0.42 21.03
C CYS A 212 -12.49 0.70 20.67
N HIS A 213 -12.28 1.70 21.54
CA HIS A 213 -11.39 2.83 21.23
C HIS A 213 -11.61 3.35 19.79
N TYR A 214 -12.86 3.41 19.36
CA TYR A 214 -13.20 3.78 17.99
C TYR A 214 -13.08 5.27 17.87
N THR A 215 -12.26 5.72 16.93
CA THR A 215 -11.99 7.13 16.70
C THR A 215 -12.54 7.47 15.33
N PRO A 216 -13.78 7.99 15.21
CA PRO A 216 -14.44 8.20 13.92
C PRO A 216 -13.61 9.00 12.92
N GLU A 217 -12.85 9.98 13.40
CA GLU A 217 -12.00 10.88 12.63
C GLU A 217 -10.77 10.16 12.06
N VAL A 218 -10.37 9.03 12.63
CA VAL A 218 -9.25 8.22 12.15
C VAL A 218 -9.76 6.97 11.44
N ASP A 219 -10.57 6.16 12.11
CA ASP A 219 -11.03 4.87 11.62
C ASP A 219 -11.85 4.98 10.32
N ARG A 220 -12.69 6.01 10.12
CA ARG A 220 -13.50 6.12 8.89
C ARG A 220 -12.70 6.47 7.64
N GLN A 221 -11.51 7.03 7.81
CA GLN A 221 -10.70 7.58 6.73
C GLN A 221 -9.22 7.17 6.85
N ALA A 222 -8.96 6.01 7.47
CA ALA A 222 -7.62 5.54 7.78
C ALA A 222 -6.73 5.48 6.54
N GLN A 223 -7.23 4.90 5.44
CA GLN A 223 -6.49 4.85 4.17
C GLN A 223 -6.15 6.26 3.66
N GLN A 224 -7.07 7.22 3.72
CA GLN A 224 -6.82 8.58 3.27
C GLN A 224 -5.76 9.27 4.13
N LEU A 225 -5.80 9.09 5.45
CA LEU A 225 -4.79 9.65 6.36
C LEU A 225 -3.40 9.04 6.10
N VAL A 226 -3.32 7.73 5.91
CA VAL A 226 -2.07 7.04 5.55
C VAL A 226 -1.57 7.54 4.20
N ALA A 227 -2.43 7.59 3.18
CA ALA A 227 -2.08 8.06 1.84
C ALA A 227 -1.58 9.52 1.86
N GLN A 228 -2.17 10.41 2.65
CA GLN A 228 -1.67 11.79 2.80
C GLN A 228 -0.21 11.81 3.27
N GLN A 229 0.14 11.02 4.29
CA GLN A 229 1.51 10.96 4.78
C GLN A 229 2.44 10.23 3.81
N PHE A 230 1.94 9.20 3.13
CA PHE A 230 2.64 8.48 2.07
C PHE A 230 3.07 9.43 0.95
N LEU A 231 2.14 10.23 0.42
CA LEU A 231 2.41 11.23 -0.61
C LEU A 231 3.30 12.36 -0.10
N LYS A 232 3.11 12.81 1.15
CA LYS A 232 3.96 13.84 1.76
C LYS A 232 5.42 13.37 1.87
N ARG A 233 5.64 12.13 2.31
CA ARG A 233 6.98 11.52 2.40
C ARG A 233 7.56 11.27 1.02
N ALA A 234 6.76 10.84 0.03
CA ALA A 234 7.22 10.61 -1.34
C ALA A 234 7.81 11.86 -1.99
N ARG A 235 7.31 13.06 -1.66
CA ARG A 235 7.86 14.33 -2.16
C ARG A 235 9.30 14.60 -1.72
N THR A 236 9.72 14.05 -0.58
CA THR A 236 11.05 14.25 -0.02
C THR A 236 11.96 13.05 -0.25
N SER A 237 11.46 11.84 -0.05
CA SER A 237 12.23 10.59 -0.20
C SER A 237 12.34 10.14 -1.66
N ASP A 238 11.40 10.52 -2.54
CA ASP A 238 11.32 10.07 -3.94
C ASP A 238 11.58 8.55 -4.09
N PRO A 239 10.69 7.70 -3.54
CA PRO A 239 10.87 6.24 -3.56
C PRO A 239 11.04 5.74 -4.99
N ASP A 240 11.89 4.75 -5.19
CA ASP A 240 12.15 4.18 -6.50
C ASP A 240 11.05 3.20 -6.91
N TYR A 241 10.48 2.49 -5.92
CA TYR A 241 9.38 1.54 -6.07
C TYR A 241 8.71 1.25 -4.71
N ILE A 242 7.59 0.54 -4.77
CA ILE A 242 6.74 0.22 -3.63
C ILE A 242 6.64 -1.29 -3.49
N LEU A 243 6.84 -1.81 -2.27
CA LEU A 243 6.50 -3.17 -1.88
C LEU A 243 5.07 -3.17 -1.34
N ASN A 244 4.21 -3.95 -1.97
CA ASN A 244 2.81 -4.08 -1.61
C ASN A 244 2.52 -5.52 -1.15
N VAL A 245 2.21 -5.69 0.13
CA VAL A 245 2.07 -7.01 0.78
C VAL A 245 0.66 -7.61 0.69
N GLY A 246 -0.22 -7.07 -0.15
CA GLY A 246 -1.54 -7.63 -0.38
C GLY A 246 -2.62 -7.13 0.57
N ASP A 247 -3.79 -7.73 0.45
CA ASP A 247 -5.08 -7.17 0.88
C ASP A 247 -5.26 -5.78 0.28
N ASN A 248 -5.31 -5.77 -1.06
CA ASN A 248 -5.33 -4.59 -1.90
C ASN A 248 -6.74 -3.98 -2.01
N PHE A 249 -7.77 -4.83 -1.89
CA PHE A 249 -9.17 -4.44 -2.03
C PHE A 249 -10.04 -5.11 -0.97
N TYR A 250 -10.40 -4.36 0.07
CA TYR A 250 -11.35 -4.82 1.06
C TYR A 250 -12.80 -4.68 0.60
N TRP A 251 -13.71 -5.52 1.09
CA TRP A 251 -13.53 -6.56 2.12
C TRP A 251 -13.41 -7.97 1.52
N GLY A 252 -13.44 -8.12 0.20
CA GLY A 252 -13.46 -9.42 -0.46
C GLY A 252 -13.00 -9.31 -1.91
N GLY A 253 -11.95 -8.52 -2.13
CA GLY A 253 -11.30 -8.34 -3.41
C GLY A 253 -12.04 -7.41 -4.35
N VAL A 254 -11.70 -7.51 -5.62
CA VAL A 254 -12.44 -6.85 -6.69
C VAL A 254 -13.85 -7.46 -6.76
N ASN A 255 -14.88 -6.61 -6.74
CA ASN A 255 -16.29 -6.94 -6.61
C ASN A 255 -16.92 -7.45 -7.92
N THR A 256 -16.20 -8.34 -8.59
CA THR A 256 -16.67 -9.20 -9.67
C THR A 256 -16.18 -10.63 -9.39
N GLN A 257 -16.39 -11.57 -10.30
CA GLN A 257 -15.95 -12.96 -10.13
C GLN A 257 -14.70 -13.23 -10.96
N CYS A 258 -13.92 -14.23 -10.55
CA CYS A 258 -12.87 -14.76 -11.43
C CYS A 258 -13.47 -15.40 -12.69
N GLY A 259 -12.60 -15.73 -13.66
CA GLY A 259 -12.98 -16.38 -14.92
C GLY A 259 -13.07 -15.44 -16.11
N HIS A 260 -12.74 -14.15 -15.93
CA HIS A 260 -12.65 -13.19 -17.02
C HIS A 260 -11.44 -13.49 -17.92
N PRO A 261 -11.51 -13.19 -19.24
CA PRO A 261 -10.34 -13.28 -20.09
C PRO A 261 -9.21 -12.40 -19.58
N MET A 262 -8.03 -12.98 -19.40
CA MET A 262 -6.82 -12.28 -18.94
C MET A 262 -6.33 -11.18 -19.91
N SER A 263 -6.82 -11.20 -21.16
CA SER A 263 -6.57 -10.18 -22.18
C SER A 263 -7.50 -8.95 -22.09
N SER A 264 -8.33 -8.86 -21.05
CA SER A 264 -9.27 -7.76 -20.85
C SER A 264 -9.46 -7.47 -19.36
N ILE A 265 -9.81 -6.22 -19.05
CA ILE A 265 -10.11 -5.80 -17.68
C ILE A 265 -11.61 -5.51 -17.56
N ASP A 266 -12.28 -6.21 -16.64
CA ASP A 266 -13.68 -5.98 -16.33
C ASP A 266 -13.90 -4.53 -15.86
N LYS A 267 -15.00 -3.90 -16.27
CA LYS A 267 -15.31 -2.50 -15.92
C LYS A 267 -15.38 -2.24 -14.42
N VAL A 268 -15.79 -3.23 -13.62
CA VAL A 268 -15.81 -3.14 -12.15
C VAL A 268 -14.38 -3.11 -11.62
N THR A 269 -13.49 -3.94 -12.17
CA THR A 269 -12.06 -3.90 -11.89
C THR A 269 -11.49 -2.52 -12.22
N VAL A 270 -11.72 -2.01 -13.43
CA VAL A 270 -11.26 -0.65 -13.82
C VAL A 270 -11.74 0.40 -12.82
N SER A 271 -13.02 0.37 -12.46
CA SER A 271 -13.58 1.35 -11.54
C SER A 271 -12.97 1.24 -10.14
N GLN A 272 -12.84 0.04 -9.57
CA GLN A 272 -12.23 -0.11 -8.24
C GLN A 272 -10.75 0.30 -8.22
N PHE A 273 -9.94 -0.12 -9.19
CA PHE A 273 -8.56 0.32 -9.28
C PHE A 273 -8.46 1.85 -9.41
N ASN A 274 -9.32 2.47 -10.23
CA ASN A 274 -9.32 3.92 -10.37
C ASN A 274 -9.59 4.66 -9.06
N HIS A 275 -10.56 4.21 -8.26
CA HIS A 275 -10.96 4.91 -7.04
C HIS A 275 -10.07 4.60 -5.83
N ILE A 276 -9.57 3.36 -5.75
CA ILE A 276 -8.94 2.82 -4.53
C ILE A 276 -7.40 2.82 -4.64
N PHE A 277 -6.87 2.83 -5.86
CA PHE A 277 -5.44 2.78 -6.13
C PHE A 277 -4.95 3.99 -6.92
N GLU A 278 -5.47 4.20 -8.14
CA GLU A 278 -5.03 5.28 -9.05
C GLU A 278 -5.39 6.67 -8.54
N GLY A 279 -6.57 6.83 -7.94
CA GLY A 279 -7.06 8.11 -7.41
C GLY A 279 -6.57 8.45 -6.00
N ILE A 280 -5.86 7.52 -5.34
CA ILE A 280 -5.35 7.69 -3.97
C ILE A 280 -3.83 7.89 -3.97
N TYR A 281 -3.10 7.05 -4.68
CA TYR A 281 -1.63 7.04 -4.65
C TYR A 281 -1.04 7.65 -5.92
N TYR A 282 -1.24 8.96 -6.10
CA TYR A 282 -0.79 9.73 -7.26
C TYR A 282 -0.08 11.03 -6.85
N GLY A 283 0.68 11.61 -7.78
CA GLY A 283 1.34 12.91 -7.63
C GLY A 283 2.86 12.81 -7.48
N PRO A 284 3.53 13.94 -7.13
CA PRO A 284 4.98 14.03 -7.10
C PRO A 284 5.62 12.98 -6.17
N GLY A 285 6.62 12.26 -6.70
CA GLY A 285 7.29 11.15 -6.02
C GLY A 285 6.56 9.81 -6.13
N MET A 286 5.34 9.77 -6.69
CA MET A 286 4.53 8.55 -6.84
C MET A 286 4.13 8.21 -8.27
N ASP A 287 3.95 9.22 -9.13
CA ASP A 287 3.57 9.01 -10.53
C ASP A 287 4.61 8.11 -11.23
N GLY A 288 4.12 7.03 -11.86
CA GLY A 288 4.94 6.07 -12.58
C GLY A 288 5.81 5.14 -11.73
N LYS A 289 5.81 5.26 -10.40
CA LYS A 289 6.59 4.38 -9.52
C LYS A 289 5.97 2.98 -9.49
N PRO A 290 6.73 1.90 -9.76
CA PRO A 290 6.16 0.57 -9.81
C PRO A 290 5.85 0.01 -8.41
N TRP A 291 4.77 -0.77 -8.33
CA TRP A 291 4.27 -1.44 -7.15
C TRP A 291 4.43 -2.94 -7.33
N PHE A 292 5.39 -3.53 -6.61
CA PHE A 292 5.58 -4.97 -6.58
C PHE A 292 4.56 -5.54 -5.61
N SER A 293 3.55 -6.22 -6.14
CA SER A 293 2.36 -6.60 -5.39
C SER A 293 2.22 -8.11 -5.24
N VAL A 294 1.62 -8.53 -4.13
CA VAL A 294 1.10 -9.88 -3.87
C VAL A 294 -0.40 -9.80 -3.57
N LEU A 295 -1.05 -10.97 -3.54
CA LEU A 295 -2.43 -11.12 -3.09
C LEU A 295 -2.46 -11.38 -1.58
N GLY A 296 -3.40 -10.75 -0.89
CA GLY A 296 -3.79 -11.12 0.48
C GLY A 296 -5.04 -11.99 0.51
N ASN A 297 -5.48 -12.36 1.71
CA ASN A 297 -6.58 -13.30 1.87
C ASN A 297 -7.90 -12.67 1.42
N HIS A 298 -8.09 -11.37 1.62
CA HIS A 298 -9.25 -10.64 1.12
C HIS A 298 -9.23 -10.50 -0.40
N ASP A 299 -8.06 -10.44 -1.05
CA ASP A 299 -7.97 -10.41 -2.51
C ASP A 299 -8.46 -11.72 -3.15
N TRP A 300 -8.16 -12.84 -2.52
CA TRP A 300 -8.74 -14.17 -2.80
C TRP A 300 -10.21 -14.28 -2.39
N GLY A 301 -10.78 -13.21 -1.85
CA GLY A 301 -12.17 -13.07 -1.50
C GLY A 301 -12.46 -13.27 -0.02
N GLY A 302 -11.48 -13.61 0.82
CA GLY A 302 -11.55 -13.75 2.29
C GLY A 302 -12.32 -14.97 2.80
N PHE A 303 -13.41 -15.34 2.13
CA PHE A 303 -14.35 -16.38 2.55
C PHE A 303 -15.01 -17.08 1.33
N GLN A 304 -14.67 -16.62 0.13
CA GLN A 304 -15.23 -17.06 -1.13
C GLN A 304 -14.16 -16.96 -2.22
N PHE A 305 -13.63 -18.10 -2.68
CA PHE A 305 -12.46 -18.12 -3.57
C PHE A 305 -12.73 -17.60 -4.99
N ASN A 306 -14.00 -17.53 -5.43
CA ASN A 306 -14.34 -17.12 -6.79
C ASN A 306 -14.50 -15.61 -7.01
N LYS A 307 -13.83 -14.81 -6.18
CA LYS A 307 -13.63 -13.37 -6.40
C LYS A 307 -12.55 -13.12 -7.44
N ALA A 308 -12.50 -11.92 -8.01
CA ALA A 308 -11.68 -11.61 -9.18
C ALA A 308 -10.20 -11.30 -8.84
N TRP A 309 -9.52 -12.22 -8.15
CA TRP A 309 -8.08 -12.14 -7.88
C TRP A 309 -7.25 -12.20 -9.19
N ASP A 310 -7.73 -12.96 -10.18
CA ASP A 310 -7.16 -13.07 -11.52
C ASP A 310 -7.16 -11.73 -12.28
N GLN A 311 -8.16 -10.89 -12.05
CA GLN A 311 -8.23 -9.55 -12.63
C GLN A 311 -7.19 -8.60 -12.03
N GLN A 312 -6.77 -8.78 -10.78
CA GLN A 312 -5.65 -8.03 -10.23
C GLN A 312 -4.32 -8.43 -10.92
N ILE A 313 -4.17 -9.70 -11.29
CA ILE A 313 -3.02 -10.17 -12.08
C ILE A 313 -3.08 -9.61 -13.50
N ALA A 314 -4.23 -9.72 -14.17
CA ALA A 314 -4.46 -9.17 -15.51
C ALA A 314 -4.18 -7.66 -15.58
N TYR A 315 -4.48 -6.93 -14.50
CA TYR A 315 -4.25 -5.48 -14.40
C TYR A 315 -2.77 -5.09 -14.57
N THR A 316 -1.83 -6.02 -14.37
CA THR A 316 -0.40 -5.83 -14.68
C THR A 316 -0.20 -5.40 -16.14
N TRP A 317 -0.95 -5.96 -17.08
CA TRP A 317 -0.87 -5.62 -18.50
C TRP A 317 -1.64 -4.34 -18.88
N ALA A 318 -2.38 -3.76 -17.94
CA ALA A 318 -3.20 -2.55 -18.14
C ALA A 318 -2.67 -1.31 -17.38
N SER A 319 -1.57 -1.45 -16.62
CA SER A 319 -0.99 -0.39 -15.79
C SER A 319 0.53 -0.33 -15.96
N ASP A 320 1.07 0.89 -16.03
CA ASP A 320 2.52 1.10 -16.08
C ASP A 320 3.18 0.93 -14.71
N ARG A 321 2.39 0.95 -13.63
CA ARG A 321 2.89 0.90 -12.26
C ARG A 321 2.48 -0.34 -11.47
N TRP A 322 1.34 -0.97 -11.77
CA TRP A 322 0.95 -2.21 -11.07
C TRP A 322 1.74 -3.40 -11.60
N ARG A 323 2.49 -4.11 -10.73
CA ARG A 323 3.22 -5.33 -11.09
C ARG A 323 2.79 -6.49 -10.18
N MET A 324 2.04 -7.42 -10.77
CA MET A 324 1.67 -8.69 -10.16
C MET A 324 1.40 -9.71 -11.28
N PRO A 325 2.43 -10.20 -11.98
CA PRO A 325 2.28 -11.02 -13.18
C PRO A 325 1.77 -12.44 -12.92
N ALA A 326 1.81 -12.89 -11.66
CA ALA A 326 1.37 -14.20 -11.20
C ALA A 326 1.17 -14.16 -9.67
N PRO A 327 0.51 -15.17 -9.06
CA PRO A 327 0.43 -15.33 -7.60
C PRO A 327 1.78 -15.22 -6.90
N TYR A 328 2.82 -15.86 -7.44
CA TYR A 328 4.19 -15.72 -6.97
C TYR A 328 5.15 -15.45 -8.14
N TRP A 329 6.13 -14.58 -7.92
CA TRP A 329 7.04 -14.08 -8.95
C TRP A 329 8.26 -13.39 -8.30
N MET A 330 9.27 -12.98 -9.08
CA MET A 330 10.42 -12.24 -8.56
C MET A 330 10.78 -11.01 -9.38
N GLN A 331 11.37 -10.02 -8.72
CA GLN A 331 11.92 -8.80 -9.32
C GLN A 331 13.37 -8.62 -8.90
N ARG A 332 14.28 -8.57 -9.88
CA ARG A 332 15.65 -8.10 -9.67
C ARG A 332 15.75 -6.60 -9.89
N VAL A 333 16.43 -5.90 -8.99
CA VAL A 333 16.74 -4.47 -9.09
C VAL A 333 18.25 -4.27 -9.02
N GLU A 334 18.81 -3.56 -10.01
CA GLU A 334 20.23 -3.24 -10.10
C GLU A 334 20.45 -1.74 -9.91
N TYR A 335 21.17 -1.37 -8.85
CA TYR A 335 21.57 0.01 -8.57
C TYR A 335 22.90 0.29 -9.26
N THR A 336 22.82 0.50 -10.57
CA THR A 336 23.95 0.42 -11.51
C THR A 336 25.16 1.29 -11.14
N ASP A 337 24.96 2.54 -10.75
CA ASP A 337 26.04 3.46 -10.35
C ASP A 337 26.53 3.26 -8.90
N LEU A 338 25.77 2.51 -8.10
CA LEU A 338 26.12 2.15 -6.71
C LEU A 338 26.75 0.74 -6.62
N GLY A 339 26.72 -0.05 -7.71
CA GLY A 339 27.43 -1.32 -7.81
C GLY A 339 26.90 -2.40 -6.87
N PHE A 340 25.58 -2.45 -6.68
CA PHE A 340 24.89 -3.51 -5.93
C PHE A 340 23.50 -3.81 -6.51
N SER A 341 22.91 -4.91 -6.07
CA SER A 341 21.60 -5.39 -6.52
C SER A 341 20.77 -5.96 -5.37
N ALA A 342 19.45 -5.94 -5.55
CA ALA A 342 18.49 -6.54 -4.64
C ALA A 342 17.52 -7.43 -5.42
N GLU A 343 17.14 -8.57 -4.83
CA GLU A 343 16.11 -9.45 -5.36
C GLU A 343 14.93 -9.53 -4.40
N PHE A 344 13.74 -9.30 -4.96
CA PHE A 344 12.47 -9.36 -4.26
C PHE A 344 11.71 -10.58 -4.72
N PHE A 345 11.40 -11.48 -3.78
CA PHE A 345 10.62 -12.68 -4.00
C PHE A 345 9.22 -12.46 -3.47
N MET A 346 8.24 -12.41 -4.37
CA MET A 346 6.85 -12.07 -4.09
C MET A 346 6.05 -13.37 -3.99
N LEU A 347 5.41 -13.64 -2.83
CA LEU A 347 4.86 -14.96 -2.46
C LEU A 347 3.35 -14.91 -2.14
N ASP A 348 2.61 -15.95 -2.49
CA ASP A 348 1.20 -16.12 -2.19
C ASP A 348 0.99 -17.03 -0.96
N SER A 349 1.01 -16.42 0.22
CA SER A 349 0.83 -17.12 1.50
C SER A 349 -0.63 -17.50 1.84
N ASN A 350 -1.59 -17.37 0.93
CA ASN A 350 -3.02 -17.46 1.27
C ASN A 350 -3.51 -18.88 1.62
N ALA A 351 -2.66 -19.90 1.45
CA ALA A 351 -2.88 -21.22 2.02
C ALA A 351 -3.07 -21.20 3.56
N MET A 352 -2.60 -20.14 4.24
CA MET A 352 -2.79 -19.98 5.69
C MET A 352 -4.24 -19.66 6.08
N ASP A 353 -5.07 -19.10 5.18
CA ASP A 353 -6.49 -18.77 5.45
C ASP A 353 -7.48 -19.79 4.86
N VAL A 354 -7.00 -20.92 4.34
CA VAL A 354 -7.88 -22.00 3.87
C VAL A 354 -7.97 -23.12 4.89
N LYS A 355 -9.19 -23.62 5.10
CA LYS A 355 -9.48 -24.70 6.06
C LYS A 355 -10.39 -25.76 5.41
N PRO A 356 -10.53 -26.96 6.01
CA PRO A 356 -11.55 -27.91 5.57
C PRO A 356 -12.94 -27.24 5.48
N MET A 357 -13.76 -27.65 4.50
CA MET A 357 -14.95 -26.92 4.02
C MET A 357 -15.93 -26.39 5.09
N ASN A 358 -16.05 -27.04 6.24
CA ASN A 358 -16.99 -26.67 7.30
C ASN A 358 -16.35 -25.92 8.48
N ALA A 359 -15.05 -25.65 8.42
CA ALA A 359 -14.32 -24.94 9.46
C ALA A 359 -14.28 -23.43 9.17
N ASP A 360 -14.35 -22.62 10.23
CA ASP A 360 -14.32 -21.15 10.21
C ASP A 360 -15.18 -20.56 9.08
N PRO A 361 -16.49 -20.84 9.06
CA PRO A 361 -17.33 -20.58 7.90
C PRO A 361 -17.33 -19.12 7.47
N GLU A 362 -17.08 -18.17 8.37
CA GLU A 362 -17.07 -16.74 8.08
C GLU A 362 -15.75 -16.20 7.50
N HIS A 363 -14.69 -17.01 7.47
CA HIS A 363 -13.35 -16.55 7.05
C HIS A 363 -12.54 -17.62 6.30
N ASN A 364 -13.19 -18.68 5.86
CA ASN A 364 -12.52 -19.72 5.09
C ASN A 364 -12.74 -19.47 3.61
N ILE A 365 -11.71 -19.06 2.89
CA ILE A 365 -11.75 -18.82 1.43
C ILE A 365 -12.36 -20.02 0.68
N CYS A 366 -12.05 -21.24 1.12
CA CYS A 366 -12.54 -22.50 0.56
C CYS A 366 -13.75 -23.09 1.35
N GLY A 367 -14.46 -22.28 2.12
CA GLY A 367 -15.58 -22.70 2.96
C GLY A 367 -16.85 -23.00 2.15
N ALA A 368 -17.63 -23.99 2.57
CA ALA A 368 -18.87 -24.36 1.89
C ALA A 368 -20.05 -23.41 2.13
N MET A 369 -20.00 -22.58 3.18
CA MET A 369 -21.12 -21.71 3.57
C MET A 369 -21.36 -20.60 2.54
N HIS A 370 -20.28 -19.97 2.06
CA HIS A 370 -20.39 -18.74 1.28
C HIS A 370 -19.93 -18.87 -0.17
N ASN A 371 -19.26 -19.95 -0.52
CA ASN A 371 -19.02 -20.27 -1.92
C ASN A 371 -20.31 -20.82 -2.56
N PRO A 372 -20.87 -20.17 -3.60
CA PRO A 372 -22.11 -20.61 -4.21
C PRO A 372 -21.95 -21.96 -4.93
N ALA A 373 -23.06 -22.67 -5.12
CA ALA A 373 -23.07 -23.89 -5.90
C ALA A 373 -22.54 -23.61 -7.33
N GLY A 374 -21.52 -24.37 -7.75
CA GLY A 374 -20.87 -24.19 -9.05
C GLY A 374 -19.78 -23.11 -9.09
N ALA A 375 -19.39 -22.52 -7.95
CA ALA A 375 -18.25 -21.61 -7.88
C ALA A 375 -16.99 -22.26 -8.48
N THR A 376 -16.30 -21.55 -9.36
CA THR A 376 -15.10 -22.02 -10.06
C THR A 376 -14.26 -20.85 -10.57
N CYS A 377 -12.93 -21.00 -10.54
CA CYS A 377 -11.96 -20.16 -11.25
C CYS A 377 -11.14 -20.99 -12.25
N GLY A 378 -11.61 -22.18 -12.63
CA GLY A 378 -10.83 -23.10 -13.46
C GLY A 378 -10.47 -22.50 -14.83
N ALA A 379 -11.31 -21.62 -15.37
CA ALA A 379 -11.08 -20.95 -16.65
C ALA A 379 -9.80 -20.07 -16.63
N THR A 380 -9.46 -19.47 -15.49
CA THR A 380 -8.29 -18.59 -15.33
C THR A 380 -7.16 -19.26 -14.55
N GLY A 381 -7.24 -20.58 -14.36
CA GLY A 381 -6.17 -21.39 -13.76
C GLY A 381 -6.20 -21.49 -12.23
N GLY A 382 -7.28 -21.05 -11.59
CA GLY A 382 -7.50 -21.19 -10.15
C GLY A 382 -8.24 -22.47 -9.74
N PRO A 383 -8.77 -22.53 -8.50
CA PRO A 383 -9.55 -23.66 -8.02
C PRO A 383 -10.74 -24.00 -8.92
N GLY A 384 -10.91 -25.28 -9.23
CA GLY A 384 -11.99 -25.77 -10.08
C GLY A 384 -13.35 -25.80 -9.37
N ASP A 385 -13.35 -26.03 -8.05
CA ASP A 385 -14.54 -26.04 -7.21
C ASP A 385 -14.17 -25.91 -5.72
N VAL A 386 -15.18 -25.76 -4.86
CA VAL A 386 -15.02 -25.66 -3.40
C VAL A 386 -14.32 -26.89 -2.79
N ARG A 387 -14.54 -28.09 -3.34
CA ARG A 387 -14.01 -29.34 -2.77
C ARG A 387 -12.50 -29.47 -3.00
N THR A 388 -12.03 -28.96 -4.13
CA THR A 388 -10.62 -28.99 -4.55
C THR A 388 -9.84 -27.75 -4.11
N CYS A 389 -10.52 -26.63 -3.81
CA CYS A 389 -9.94 -25.37 -3.39
C CYS A 389 -8.89 -25.51 -2.27
N PHE A 390 -9.23 -26.19 -1.17
CA PHE A 390 -8.30 -26.37 -0.05
C PHE A 390 -7.00 -27.05 -0.49
N LYS A 391 -7.10 -28.14 -1.27
CA LYS A 391 -5.94 -28.86 -1.78
C LYS A 391 -5.14 -27.98 -2.75
N TRP A 392 -5.82 -27.28 -3.66
CA TRP A 392 -5.21 -26.43 -4.68
C TRP A 392 -4.34 -25.33 -4.06
N MET A 393 -4.86 -24.59 -3.07
CA MET A 393 -4.12 -23.51 -2.41
C MET A 393 -2.87 -24.03 -1.67
N TRP A 394 -2.98 -25.19 -1.03
CA TRP A 394 -1.84 -25.83 -0.37
C TRP A 394 -0.83 -26.47 -1.35
N ASP A 395 -1.27 -26.90 -2.53
CA ASP A 395 -0.37 -27.34 -3.61
C ASP A 395 0.44 -26.13 -4.12
N LEU A 396 -0.23 -25.01 -4.43
CA LEU A 396 0.41 -23.77 -4.84
C LEU A 396 1.47 -23.32 -3.83
N TRP A 397 1.11 -23.27 -2.54
CA TRP A 397 2.05 -22.91 -1.47
C TRP A 397 3.29 -23.82 -1.43
N ARG A 398 3.13 -25.14 -1.64
CA ARG A 398 4.28 -26.06 -1.67
C ARG A 398 5.17 -25.84 -2.90
N GLU A 399 4.59 -25.53 -4.05
CA GLU A 399 5.32 -25.24 -5.28
C GLU A 399 6.16 -23.96 -5.12
N GLU A 400 5.57 -22.89 -4.58
CA GLU A 400 6.31 -21.64 -4.35
C GLU A 400 7.36 -21.75 -3.24
N GLN A 401 7.15 -22.59 -2.22
CA GLN A 401 8.19 -22.86 -1.21
C GLN A 401 9.44 -23.49 -1.85
N ALA A 402 9.25 -24.51 -2.69
CA ALA A 402 10.35 -25.16 -3.40
C ALA A 402 11.04 -24.19 -4.38
N TRP A 403 10.24 -23.38 -5.10
CA TRP A 403 10.76 -22.33 -5.97
C TRP A 403 11.59 -21.31 -5.22
N LEU A 404 11.13 -20.81 -4.07
CA LEU A 404 11.86 -19.80 -3.29
C LEU A 404 13.18 -20.35 -2.75
N GLU A 405 13.17 -21.59 -2.23
CA GLU A 405 14.41 -22.24 -1.78
C GLU A 405 15.45 -22.31 -2.89
N GLN A 406 15.02 -22.67 -4.11
CA GLN A 406 15.91 -22.66 -5.27
C GLN A 406 16.38 -21.24 -5.62
N LYS A 407 15.47 -20.27 -5.70
CA LYS A 407 15.83 -18.91 -6.12
C LYS A 407 16.74 -18.17 -5.15
N LEU A 408 16.58 -18.40 -3.85
CA LEU A 408 17.51 -17.90 -2.84
C LEU A 408 18.89 -18.55 -2.99
N ALA A 409 18.95 -19.87 -3.23
CA ALA A 409 20.22 -20.57 -3.44
C ALA A 409 20.96 -20.12 -4.71
N ASP A 410 20.22 -19.81 -5.77
CA ASP A 410 20.75 -19.35 -7.06
C ASP A 410 21.11 -17.85 -7.06
N SER A 411 20.60 -17.07 -6.10
CA SER A 411 20.74 -15.62 -6.08
C SER A 411 22.19 -15.19 -5.89
N THR A 412 22.59 -14.16 -6.64
CA THR A 412 23.86 -13.46 -6.46
C THR A 412 23.64 -12.00 -6.08
N ALA A 413 22.43 -11.65 -5.62
CA ALA A 413 22.12 -10.28 -5.20
C ALA A 413 22.81 -9.95 -3.88
N ASP A 414 23.08 -8.66 -3.65
CA ASP A 414 23.62 -8.19 -2.36
C ASP A 414 22.53 -8.19 -1.27
N TRP A 415 21.25 -8.14 -1.68
CA TRP A 415 20.09 -8.24 -0.81
C TRP A 415 19.05 -9.23 -1.38
N GLN A 416 18.56 -10.13 -0.53
CA GLN A 416 17.49 -11.07 -0.84
C GLN A 416 16.30 -10.82 0.10
N VAL A 417 15.17 -10.37 -0.45
CA VAL A 417 13.99 -9.93 0.31
C VAL A 417 12.78 -10.77 -0.06
N ALA A 418 12.12 -11.38 0.92
CA ALA A 418 10.83 -12.05 0.72
C ALA A 418 9.69 -11.08 1.08
N VAL A 419 8.69 -11.01 0.22
CA VAL A 419 7.50 -10.16 0.38
C VAL A 419 6.28 -11.06 0.29
N THR A 420 5.46 -11.08 1.33
CA THR A 420 4.28 -11.95 1.41
C THR A 420 3.19 -11.32 2.27
N HIS A 421 2.00 -11.89 2.30
CA HIS A 421 0.89 -11.30 3.04
C HIS A 421 0.87 -11.72 4.52
N PHE A 422 0.89 -13.02 4.82
CA PHE A 422 0.74 -13.51 6.20
C PHE A 422 1.92 -13.09 7.09
N ASN A 423 1.59 -12.75 8.34
CA ASN A 423 2.52 -12.12 9.26
C ASN A 423 3.75 -12.98 9.61
N CYS A 424 4.76 -12.33 10.19
CA CYS A 424 6.05 -12.90 10.59
C CYS A 424 6.01 -14.23 11.37
N GLY A 425 4.91 -14.53 12.08
CA GLY A 425 4.78 -15.77 12.86
C GLY A 425 4.42 -17.00 12.02
N HIS A 426 3.80 -16.81 10.86
CA HIS A 426 3.44 -17.92 9.98
C HIS A 426 4.68 -18.50 9.31
N GLN A 427 4.76 -19.84 9.28
CA GLN A 427 5.89 -20.56 8.67
C GLN A 427 7.26 -20.15 9.24
N ALA A 428 7.31 -19.70 10.50
CA ALA A 428 8.53 -19.16 11.14
C ALA A 428 9.74 -20.10 11.05
N GLN A 429 9.55 -21.41 11.21
CA GLN A 429 10.65 -22.39 11.11
C GLN A 429 11.20 -22.51 9.68
N TRP A 430 10.35 -22.34 8.67
CA TRP A 430 10.77 -22.35 7.28
C TRP A 430 11.56 -21.08 6.95
N TYR A 431 11.04 -19.89 7.27
CA TYR A 431 11.77 -18.63 7.08
C TYR A 431 13.10 -18.59 7.84
N LYS A 432 13.14 -19.17 9.05
CA LYS A 432 14.38 -19.38 9.80
C LYS A 432 15.40 -20.20 9.00
N LYS A 433 14.97 -21.32 8.38
CA LYS A 433 15.83 -22.13 7.51
C LYS A 433 16.35 -21.29 6.33
N LEU A 434 15.47 -20.53 5.66
CA LEU A 434 15.87 -19.69 4.52
C LEU A 434 16.92 -18.66 4.91
N HIS A 435 16.73 -17.96 6.03
CA HIS A 435 17.69 -16.98 6.53
C HIS A 435 19.03 -17.63 6.87
N GLN A 436 19.02 -18.72 7.64
CA GLN A 436 20.24 -19.33 8.16
C GLN A 436 21.04 -20.11 7.11
N GLN A 437 20.40 -20.54 6.01
CA GLN A 437 21.03 -21.45 5.04
C GLN A 437 21.08 -20.90 3.62
N LEU A 438 20.18 -20.00 3.23
CA LEU A 438 19.98 -19.60 1.83
C LEU A 438 20.04 -18.09 1.59
N GLY A 439 20.31 -17.28 2.62
CA GLY A 439 20.68 -15.87 2.45
C GLY A 439 19.52 -14.90 2.45
N LEU A 440 18.34 -15.31 2.94
CA LEU A 440 17.22 -14.38 3.09
C LEU A 440 17.56 -13.28 4.12
N ASP A 441 17.60 -12.02 3.72
CA ASP A 441 17.98 -10.89 4.57
C ASP A 441 16.80 -10.26 5.32
N LEU A 442 15.63 -10.22 4.67
CA LEU A 442 14.48 -9.46 5.13
C LEU A 442 13.17 -10.16 4.74
N LEU A 443 12.22 -10.18 5.68
CA LEU A 443 10.85 -10.64 5.45
C LEU A 443 9.86 -9.47 5.66
N VAL A 444 9.10 -9.16 4.61
CA VAL A 444 8.14 -8.04 4.56
C VAL A 444 6.73 -8.62 4.50
N THR A 445 5.89 -8.31 5.50
CA THR A 445 4.57 -8.95 5.70
C THR A 445 3.45 -7.96 5.97
N GLY A 446 2.18 -8.41 5.95
CA GLY A 446 0.97 -7.65 6.29
C GLY A 446 0.03 -8.47 7.17
N HIS A 447 -1.26 -8.52 6.80
CA HIS A 447 -2.35 -9.34 7.36
C HIS A 447 -2.83 -8.94 8.76
N THR A 448 -1.90 -8.65 9.67
CA THR A 448 -2.25 -8.10 10.99
C THR A 448 -2.36 -6.59 10.87
N HIS A 449 -3.52 -6.03 11.23
CA HIS A 449 -3.87 -4.64 10.90
C HIS A 449 -3.19 -3.59 11.80
N LEU A 450 -1.86 -3.56 11.77
CA LEU A 450 -0.97 -2.63 12.47
C LEU A 450 0.43 -2.62 11.83
N GLN A 451 1.28 -1.73 12.32
CA GLN A 451 2.73 -1.77 12.08
C GLN A 451 3.45 -2.43 13.26
N ALA A 452 4.27 -3.43 12.97
CA ALA A 452 5.12 -4.10 13.95
C ALA A 452 6.48 -4.48 13.36
N MET A 453 7.53 -4.39 14.18
CA MET A 453 8.91 -4.62 13.78
C MET A 453 9.55 -5.67 14.68
N PHE A 454 10.03 -6.76 14.08
CA PHE A 454 10.68 -7.89 14.73
C PHE A 454 12.15 -7.95 14.25
N HIS A 455 13.00 -7.13 14.87
CA HIS A 455 14.41 -7.07 14.52
C HIS A 455 15.22 -8.16 15.22
N ASN A 456 16.08 -8.85 14.47
CA ASN A 456 16.89 -9.98 14.96
C ASN A 456 16.06 -11.01 15.75
N ASP A 457 14.92 -11.40 15.18
CA ASP A 457 13.95 -12.23 15.87
C ASP A 457 14.49 -13.64 16.12
N ARG A 458 14.50 -14.07 17.38
CA ARG A 458 15.05 -15.38 17.77
C ARG A 458 14.22 -16.56 17.24
N GLN A 459 12.91 -16.39 17.09
CA GLN A 459 12.03 -17.42 16.53
C GLN A 459 12.29 -17.60 15.04
N LEU A 460 12.65 -16.52 14.35
CA LEU A 460 13.09 -16.52 12.95
C LEU A 460 14.61 -16.71 12.76
N GLY A 461 15.33 -17.07 13.83
CA GLY A 461 16.75 -17.40 13.77
C GLY A 461 17.69 -16.23 13.48
N GLY A 462 17.29 -15.00 13.80
CA GLY A 462 18.04 -13.78 13.55
C GLY A 462 17.49 -12.94 12.38
N LEU A 463 16.55 -13.47 11.60
CA LEU A 463 15.91 -12.73 10.51
C LEU A 463 15.14 -11.54 11.07
N THR A 464 15.29 -10.40 10.41
CA THR A 464 14.41 -9.25 10.66
C THR A 464 13.14 -9.41 9.83
N CYS A 465 11.99 -9.23 10.47
CA CYS A 465 10.70 -9.22 9.82
C CYS A 465 9.88 -8.02 10.28
N PHE A 466 9.05 -7.46 9.40
CA PHE A 466 8.07 -6.45 9.81
C PHE A 466 6.71 -6.66 9.17
N ILE A 467 5.70 -6.17 9.87
CA ILE A 467 4.29 -6.16 9.47
C ILE A 467 3.96 -4.72 9.06
N THR A 468 3.49 -4.53 7.84
CA THR A 468 3.01 -3.26 7.29
C THR A 468 1.51 -3.26 7.00
N GLY A 469 0.72 -3.95 7.83
CA GLY A 469 -0.74 -4.05 7.67
C GLY A 469 -1.54 -2.84 8.17
N GLY A 470 -0.88 -1.69 8.34
CA GLY A 470 -1.51 -0.45 8.79
C GLY A 470 -2.04 0.43 7.65
N GLY A 471 -2.22 -0.08 6.42
CA GLY A 471 -2.57 0.72 5.24
C GLY A 471 -3.95 1.37 5.28
N GLY A 472 -4.82 0.92 6.20
CA GLY A 472 -6.08 1.58 6.54
C GLY A 472 -7.26 1.21 5.65
N GLY A 473 -7.20 0.08 4.94
CA GLY A 473 -8.34 -0.50 4.21
C GLY A 473 -9.35 -1.23 5.11
N ILE A 474 -8.92 -1.53 6.34
CA ILE A 474 -9.63 -2.21 7.41
C ILE A 474 -9.27 -1.55 8.74
N THR A 475 -10.16 -1.59 9.72
CA THR A 475 -9.85 -1.01 11.04
C THR A 475 -8.71 -1.76 11.73
N SER A 476 -7.86 -1.02 12.43
CA SER A 476 -6.73 -1.57 13.18
C SER A 476 -7.12 -2.47 14.36
N GLU A 477 -6.22 -3.37 14.75
CA GLU A 477 -6.39 -4.30 15.88
C GLU A 477 -6.12 -3.67 17.27
N GLY A 478 -5.69 -2.41 17.30
CA GLY A 478 -5.46 -1.62 18.51
C GLY A 478 -5.98 -0.20 18.37
N ASP A 479 -5.87 0.56 19.46
CA ASP A 479 -6.32 1.95 19.57
C ASP A 479 -5.47 2.89 18.67
N PRO A 480 -6.07 3.50 17.64
CA PRO A 480 -5.35 4.34 16.71
C PRO A 480 -5.03 5.74 17.25
N ASP A 481 -5.64 6.17 18.37
CA ASP A 481 -5.48 7.52 18.92
C ASP A 481 -4.36 7.63 19.98
N GLN A 482 -3.77 6.50 20.38
CA GLN A 482 -2.66 6.50 21.32
C GLN A 482 -1.48 7.35 20.81
N HIS A 483 -0.78 8.01 21.75
CA HIS A 483 0.44 8.72 21.42
C HIS A 483 1.45 7.77 20.76
N LYS A 484 2.02 8.17 19.61
CA LYS A 484 2.91 7.32 18.80
C LYS A 484 2.28 6.00 18.36
N SER A 485 0.97 6.01 18.08
CA SER A 485 0.25 4.83 17.61
C SER A 485 0.85 4.26 16.32
N SER A 486 1.17 2.96 16.34
CA SER A 486 1.63 2.19 15.18
C SER A 486 0.49 1.51 14.42
N GLN A 487 -0.75 1.84 14.72
CA GLN A 487 -1.93 1.12 14.18
C GLN A 487 -2.18 1.37 12.69
N TYR A 488 -1.97 2.60 12.22
CA TYR A 488 -2.07 2.95 10.81
C TYR A 488 -0.80 3.65 10.34
N GLY A 489 -0.34 3.32 9.13
CA GLY A 489 0.84 3.89 8.51
C GLY A 489 1.51 2.95 7.50
N PHE A 490 2.79 3.20 7.23
CA PHE A 490 3.59 2.54 6.21
C PHE A 490 5.08 2.63 6.57
N TYR A 491 5.94 2.01 5.77
CA TYR A 491 7.39 2.05 5.98
C TYR A 491 8.14 2.73 4.84
N ASP A 492 9.24 3.44 5.18
CA ASP A 492 10.25 3.95 4.25
C ASP A 492 11.57 3.22 4.52
N LEU A 493 12.06 2.50 3.52
CA LEU A 493 13.30 1.75 3.59
C LEU A 493 14.38 2.48 2.80
N ILE A 494 15.56 2.59 3.40
CA ILE A 494 16.74 3.21 2.78
C ILE A 494 17.77 2.11 2.55
N ILE A 495 17.97 1.75 1.29
CA ILE A 495 18.84 0.63 0.91
C ILE A 495 20.19 1.12 0.35
N ARG A 496 21.26 0.49 0.81
CA ARG A 496 22.63 0.65 0.31
C ARG A 496 23.24 -0.74 0.12
N LYS A 497 24.41 -0.80 -0.51
CA LYS A 497 25.11 -2.07 -0.74
C LYS A 497 25.22 -2.95 0.51
N GLU A 498 25.61 -2.36 1.63
CA GLU A 498 25.94 -3.11 2.86
C GLU A 498 24.93 -2.88 3.99
N THR A 499 24.09 -1.84 3.89
CA THR A 499 23.17 -1.44 4.97
C THR A 499 21.76 -1.19 4.45
N LEU A 500 20.77 -1.51 5.27
CA LEU A 500 19.37 -1.20 5.03
C LEU A 500 18.77 -0.59 6.30
N SER A 501 18.17 0.60 6.18
CA SER A 501 17.41 1.22 7.27
C SER A 501 15.92 1.05 7.01
N ILE A 502 15.13 0.83 8.05
CA ILE A 502 13.68 0.71 7.97
C ILE A 502 13.06 1.70 8.95
N GLU A 503 12.28 2.64 8.44
CA GLU A 503 11.54 3.62 9.25
C GLU A 503 10.04 3.32 9.20
N SER A 504 9.39 3.24 10.37
CA SER A 504 7.93 3.18 10.49
C SER A 504 7.36 4.59 10.57
N ILE A 505 6.41 4.92 9.70
CA ILE A 505 5.74 6.22 9.64
C ILE A 505 4.25 6.00 9.91
N ASN A 506 3.69 6.66 10.93
CA ASN A 506 2.26 6.55 11.23
C ASN A 506 1.38 7.49 10.38
N HIS A 507 0.06 7.32 10.50
CA HIS A 507 -0.95 8.16 9.84
C HIS A 507 -0.91 9.66 10.20
N ARG A 508 -0.12 10.06 11.21
CA ARG A 508 0.15 11.47 11.58
C ARG A 508 1.45 12.01 10.98
N GLY A 509 2.22 11.16 10.31
CA GLY A 509 3.50 11.48 9.69
C GLY A 509 4.68 11.42 10.66
N GLU A 510 4.49 10.81 11.83
CA GLU A 510 5.54 10.63 12.84
C GLU A 510 6.34 9.37 12.54
N THR A 511 7.68 9.48 12.54
CA THR A 511 8.56 8.31 12.54
C THR A 511 8.58 7.68 13.94
N LEU A 512 8.13 6.43 14.05
CA LEU A 512 7.95 5.74 15.33
C LEU A 512 9.18 4.95 15.75
N LEU A 513 9.76 4.21 14.81
CA LEU A 513 10.86 3.29 15.03
C LEU A 513 11.74 3.26 13.79
N THR A 514 13.05 3.22 14.01
CA THR A 514 14.07 3.04 12.98
C THR A 514 14.91 1.81 13.33
N VAL A 515 15.06 0.88 12.39
CA VAL A 515 15.92 -0.31 12.51
C VAL A 515 16.98 -0.26 11.42
N HIS A 516 18.19 -0.74 11.72
CA HIS A 516 19.28 -0.86 10.77
C HIS A 516 19.71 -2.32 10.65
N LEU A 517 19.90 -2.76 9.41
CA LEU A 517 20.37 -4.09 9.05
C LEU A 517 21.66 -3.98 8.27
N ASN A 518 22.47 -5.03 8.35
CA ASN A 518 23.60 -5.25 7.46
C ASN A 518 23.27 -6.42 6.53
N SER A 519 23.73 -6.35 5.28
CA SER A 519 23.54 -7.45 4.31
C SER A 519 24.19 -8.74 4.83
N THR A 520 23.50 -9.87 4.78
CA THR A 520 24.07 -11.17 5.10
C THR A 520 24.88 -11.70 3.92
N SER A 521 26.18 -11.43 3.92
CA SER A 521 27.08 -12.16 3.02
C SER A 521 27.21 -13.60 3.53
N ILE A 522 26.44 -14.54 2.98
CA ILE A 522 26.75 -15.95 3.17
C ILE A 522 28.10 -16.19 2.49
N PRO A 523 29.14 -16.66 3.21
CA PRO A 523 30.41 -16.98 2.59
C PRO A 523 30.17 -18.06 1.54
N THR A 524 30.32 -17.71 0.26
CA THR A 524 30.33 -18.71 -0.81
C THR A 524 31.48 -19.65 -0.49
N THR A 525 31.17 -20.86 -0.04
CA THR A 525 32.20 -21.85 0.23
C THR A 525 32.66 -22.33 -1.14
N THR A 526 33.64 -21.63 -1.72
CA THR A 526 34.32 -22.06 -2.94
C THR A 526 34.95 -23.39 -2.63
N THR A 527 34.27 -24.48 -3.01
CA THR A 527 34.85 -25.81 -2.93
C THR A 527 35.89 -25.87 -4.04
N THR A 528 37.12 -25.47 -3.71
CA THR A 528 38.28 -25.66 -4.57
C THR A 528 38.51 -27.16 -4.64
N THR A 529 38.01 -27.81 -5.70
CA THR A 529 38.32 -29.19 -6.01
C THR A 529 39.79 -29.26 -6.39
N THR A 530 40.67 -29.44 -5.40
CA THR A 530 42.08 -29.70 -5.62
C THR A 530 42.20 -31.12 -6.17
N THR A 531 42.24 -31.22 -7.50
CA THR A 531 42.53 -32.48 -8.20
C THR A 531 43.97 -32.87 -7.85
N THR A 532 44.13 -33.78 -6.89
CA THR A 532 45.45 -34.29 -6.50
C THR A 532 45.88 -35.31 -7.55
N THR A 533 46.82 -34.93 -8.41
CA THR A 533 47.48 -35.85 -9.32
C THR A 533 48.48 -36.68 -8.51
N SER A 534 48.18 -37.94 -8.24
CA SER A 534 49.12 -38.86 -7.61
C SER A 534 50.22 -39.23 -8.59
N ALA A 535 51.42 -38.70 -8.39
CA ALA A 535 52.64 -39.21 -8.99
C ALA A 535 53.03 -40.52 -8.29
N THR A 536 53.12 -41.60 -9.06
CA THR A 536 53.60 -42.90 -8.60
C THR A 536 55.12 -42.86 -8.46
N THR A 537 55.63 -42.93 -7.24
CA THR A 537 57.06 -43.12 -6.97
C THR A 537 57.29 -44.56 -6.53
N THR A 538 58.01 -45.31 -7.35
CA THR A 538 58.42 -46.69 -7.11
C THR A 538 59.49 -46.74 -6.01
N THR A 539 59.22 -47.42 -4.91
CA THR A 539 60.22 -47.79 -3.89
C THR A 539 60.43 -49.30 -3.90
N THR A 540 61.65 -49.71 -4.26
CA THR A 540 62.19 -51.06 -4.12
C THR A 540 62.39 -51.37 -2.63
N ALA A 541 61.74 -52.43 -2.15
CA ALA A 541 61.98 -52.99 -0.82
C ALA A 541 62.88 -54.23 -0.95
N ASP A 542 64.01 -54.19 -0.26
CA ASP A 542 64.92 -55.31 -0.07
C ASP A 542 64.48 -56.09 1.18
N THR A 543 64.40 -57.42 1.05
CA THR A 543 63.89 -58.35 2.05
C THR A 543 65.02 -59.05 2.79
N THR A 544 65.01 -59.03 4.12
CA THR A 544 65.47 -60.17 4.93
C THR A 544 64.73 -60.25 6.27
N ASP A 545 63.77 -61.18 6.28
CA ASP A 545 63.38 -62.15 7.32
C ASP A 545 64.04 -62.11 8.71
N THR A 546 63.23 -62.19 9.78
CA THR A 546 63.20 -63.32 10.72
C THR A 546 62.24 -63.10 11.91
N GLY A 547 61.31 -64.06 12.09
CA GLY A 547 61.11 -64.74 13.38
C GLY A 547 59.99 -64.31 14.34
N ALA A 548 58.94 -65.15 14.40
CA ALA A 548 58.31 -65.77 15.60
C ALA A 548 57.88 -64.86 16.80
N ILE A 549 56.71 -64.96 17.42
CA ILE A 549 55.71 -66.03 17.68
C ILE A 549 54.33 -65.36 17.75
#